data_AF-A0A2V9ZMB6-F1
#
_entry.id   AF-A0A2V9ZMB6-F1
#
_cell.length_a   1.000
_cell.length_b   1.000
_cell.length_c   1.000
_cell.angle_alpha   90.00
_cell.angle_beta   90.00
_cell.angle_gamma   90.00
#
_symmetry.space_group_name_H-M   'P 1'
#
loop_
_entity.id
_entity.type
_entity.pdbx_description
1 polymer ?
#
loop_
_entity_poly.entity_id
_entity_poly.type
_entity_poly.pdbx_seq_one_letter_code
_entity_poly.pdbx_strand_id
1 'polypeptide(L)' 'MLRRFLKALAAVLAGAAIYWVLRPHLPVAAQHQIFHEDLGLLIYGLISAAIYGLLYWLDRR' A
#
# COMPACT_ATOMS: atom_id res chain seq x y z
N MET A 1 9.28 -19.23 5.01
CA MET A 1 8.41 -18.42 5.89
C MET A 1 8.92 -16.99 6.03
N LEU A 2 10.09 -16.77 6.65
CA LEU A 2 10.60 -15.42 6.98
C LEU A 2 10.78 -14.48 5.78
N ARG A 3 11.30 -14.95 4.63
CA ARG A 3 11.44 -14.12 3.41
C ARG A 3 10.10 -13.62 2.87
N ARG A 4 9.06 -14.47 2.90
CA ARG A 4 7.70 -14.09 2.47
C ARG A 4 7.10 -13.05 3.42
N PHE A 5 7.34 -13.23 4.72
CA PHE A 5 6.90 -12.28 5.74
C PHE A 5 7.59 -10.92 5.59
N LEU A 6 8.92 -10.90 5.38
CA LEU A 6 9.68 -9.68 5.12
C LEU A 6 9.22 -8.95 3.86
N LYS A 7 8.86 -9.69 2.80
CA LYS A 7 8.29 -9.10 1.58
C LYS A 7 6.92 -8.50 1.78
N ALA A 8 6.05 -9.19 2.52
CA ALA A 8 4.74 -8.66 2.88
C ALA A 8 4.89 -7.40 3.76
N LEU A 9 5.78 -7.44 4.75
CA LEU A 9 6.08 -6.29 5.62
C LEU A 9 6.63 -5.11 4.81
N ALA A 10 7.59 -5.35 3.91
CA ALA A 10 8.14 -4.33 3.04
C ALA A 10 7.07 -3.73 2.11
N ALA A 11 6.17 -4.55 1.57
CA ALA A 11 5.09 -4.10 0.70
C ALA A 11 4.08 -3.20 1.44
N VAL A 12 3.71 -3.58 2.67
CA VAL A 12 2.81 -2.81 3.54
C VAL A 12 3.46 -1.49 3.96
N LEU A 13 4.72 -1.50 4.38
CA LEU A 13 5.46 -0.28 4.76
C LEU A 13 5.67 0.66 3.57
N ALA A 14 5.99 0.11 2.39
CA ALA A 14 6.13 0.89 1.17
C ALA A 14 4.80 1.48 0.72
N GLY A 15 3.72 0.69 0.77
CA GLY A 15 2.37 1.17 0.50
C GLY A 15 1.96 2.29 1.47
N ALA A 16 2.37 2.21 2.73
CA ALA A 16 2.07 3.21 3.75
C ALA A 16 2.82 4.50 3.47
N ALA A 17 4.11 4.41 3.15
CA ALA A 17 4.94 5.56 2.79
C ALA A 17 4.39 6.27 1.54
N ILE A 18 4.05 5.52 0.50
CA ILE A 18 3.49 6.07 -0.74
C ILE A 18 2.15 6.75 -0.46
N TYR A 19 1.26 6.08 0.27
CA TYR A 19 -0.05 6.64 0.63
C TYR A 19 0.10 7.94 1.45
N TRP A 20 1.06 7.99 2.37
CA TRP A 20 1.33 9.18 3.18
C TRP A 20 1.84 10.36 2.35
N VAL A 21 2.71 10.10 1.37
CA VAL A 21 3.20 11.11 0.40
C VAL A 21 2.10 11.55 -0.55
N LEU A 22 1.20 10.65 -0.93
CA LEU A 22 0.10 10.95 -1.84
C LEU A 22 -0.98 11.77 -1.14
N ARG A 23 -1.24 11.55 0.15
CA ARG A 23 -2.26 12.22 0.97
C ARG A 23 -2.38 13.75 0.74
N PRO A 24 -1.31 14.55 0.69
CA PRO A 24 -1.40 15.99 0.40
C PRO A 24 -1.82 16.35 -1.03
N HIS A 25 -1.69 15.43 -1.99
CA HIS A 25 -2.08 15.61 -3.39
C HIS A 25 -3.48 15.04 -3.71
N LEU A 26 -4.11 14.34 -2.75
CA LEU A 26 -5.44 13.77 -2.92
C LEU A 26 -6.53 14.83 -2.65
N PRO A 27 -7.57 14.92 -3.51
CA PRO A 27 -8.71 15.81 -3.31
C PRO A 27 -9.44 15.46 -2.00
N VAL A 28 -10.13 16.42 -1.41
CA VAL A 28 -10.79 16.31 -0.08
C VAL A 28 -11.65 15.04 0.08
N ALA A 29 -12.25 14.54 -1.01
CA ALA A 29 -13.03 13.29 -1.05
C ALA A 29 -12.21 12.00 -0.85
N ALA A 30 -10.88 12.06 -0.94
CA ALA A 30 -9.97 10.95 -0.77
C ALA A 30 -8.95 11.18 0.37
N GLN A 31 -9.15 12.24 1.15
CA GLN A 31 -8.45 12.46 2.40
C GLN A 31 -9.12 11.64 3.50
N HIS A 32 -8.37 10.69 4.06
CA HIS A 32 -8.80 9.77 5.11
C HIS A 32 -9.53 10.50 6.27
N GLN A 33 -10.84 10.31 6.37
CA GLN A 33 -11.63 10.52 7.56
C GLN A 33 -11.55 9.24 8.40
N ILE A 34 -11.05 9.37 9.63
CA ILE A 34 -10.63 8.28 10.53
C ILE A 34 -11.77 7.27 10.88
N PHE A 35 -12.99 7.47 10.40
CA PHE A 35 -14.18 6.67 10.71
C PHE A 35 -15.07 6.29 9.51
N HIS A 36 -14.62 6.50 8.26
CA HIS A 36 -15.30 5.99 7.08
C HIS A 36 -14.41 5.00 6.33
N GLU A 37 -15.02 3.95 5.74
CA GLU A 37 -14.36 3.11 4.75
C GLU A 37 -14.04 3.96 3.51
N ASP A 38 -12.93 4.68 3.59
CA ASP A 38 -12.53 5.63 2.56
C ASP A 38 -11.84 4.91 1.41
N LEU A 39 -12.00 5.49 0.21
CA LEU A 39 -11.19 5.20 -0.98
C LEU A 39 -9.69 5.10 -0.67
N GLY A 40 -9.23 5.84 0.34
CA GLY A 40 -7.85 5.77 0.83
C GLY A 40 -7.40 4.40 1.33
N LEU A 41 -8.26 3.65 2.03
CA LEU A 41 -7.95 2.28 2.46
C LEU A 41 -7.86 1.32 1.27
N LEU A 42 -8.76 1.50 0.29
CA LEU A 42 -8.81 0.70 -0.93
C LEU A 42 -7.56 0.97 -1.80
N ILE A 43 -7.18 2.24 -1.96
CA ILE A 43 -5.95 2.65 -2.65
C ILE A 43 -4.71 2.11 -1.94
N TYR A 44 -4.63 2.23 -0.61
CA TYR A 44 -3.53 1.69 0.18
C TYR A 44 -3.40 0.16 0.01
N GLY A 45 -4.53 -0.56 0.05
CA GLY A 45 -4.59 -2.00 -0.18
C GLY A 45 -4.12 -2.38 -1.58
N LEU A 46 -4.56 -1.65 -2.61
CA LEU A 46 -4.15 -1.87 -4.00
C LEU A 46 -2.66 -1.61 -4.22
N ILE A 47 -2.10 -0.53 -3.66
CA ILE A 47 -0.67 -0.22 -3.75
C ILE A 47 0.15 -1.32 -3.08
N SER A 48 -0.24 -1.73 -1.87
CA SER A 48 0.45 -2.79 -1.13
C SER A 48 0.39 -4.13 -1.87
N ALA A 49 -0.77 -4.48 -2.46
CA ALA A 49 -0.94 -5.68 -3.27
C ALA A 49 -0.09 -5.64 -4.55
N ALA A 50 -0.05 -4.50 -5.25
CA ALA A 50 0.77 -4.31 -6.45
C ALA A 50 2.27 -4.45 -6.15
N ILE A 51 2.76 -3.84 -5.07
CA ILE A 51 4.16 -3.96 -4.63
C ILE A 51 4.49 -5.41 -4.25
N TYR A 52 3.62 -6.08 -3.50
CA TYR A 52 3.82 -7.48 -3.16
C TYR A 52 3.85 -8.38 -4.40
N GLY A 53 2.93 -8.15 -5.35
CA GLY A 53 2.90 -8.84 -6.64
C GLY A 53 4.18 -8.62 -7.45
N LEU A 54 4.68 -7.39 -7.49
CA LEU A 54 5.94 -7.05 -8.15
C LEU A 54 7.13 -7.75 -7.50
N LEU A 55 7.24 -7.71 -6.16
CA LEU A 55 8.29 -8.39 -5.40
C LEU A 55 8.21 -9.92 -5.53
N TYR A 56 7.02 -10.47 -5.72
CA TYR A 56 6.83 -11.89 -5.98
C TYR A 56 7.24 -12.26 -7.40
N TRP A 57 6.89 -11.44 -8.39
CA TRP A 57 7.28 -11.64 -9.78
C TRP A 57 8.79 -11.53 -9.98
N LEU A 58 9.44 -10.53 -9.36
CA LEU A 58 10.88 -10.32 -9.42
C LEU A 58 11.69 -11.45 -8.78
N ASP A 59 11.14 -12.12 -7.77
CA ASP A 59 11.77 -13.26 -7.10
C ASP A 59 11.62 -14.58 -7.85
N ARG A 60 10.70 -14.62 -8.81
CA ARG A 60 10.41 -15.79 -9.63
C ARG A 60 11.18 -15.77 -10.96
N ARG A 61 11.81 -14.63 -11.27
CA ARG A 61 12.78 -14.41 -12.35
C ARG A 61 14.18 -14.79 -11.89
#